data_AF-A0A8J7Y8N7-F1
#
_entry.id   AF-A0A8J7Y8N7-F1
#
_cell.length_a   1.000
_cell.length_b   1.000
_cell.length_c   1.000
_cell.angle_alpha   90.00
_cell.angle_beta   90.00
_cell.angle_gamma   90.00
#
_symmetry.space_group_name_H-M   'P 1'
#
loop_
_entity.id
_entity.type
_entity.pdbx_description
1 polymer ?
#
loop_
_entity_poly.entity_id
_entity_poly.type
_entity_poly.pdbx_seq_one_letter_code
_entity_poly.pdbx_strand_id
1 'polypeptide(L)'
;LNNVLRETPNTNLDIATAFFNIQAFAMIKDNLNGIKKFRLLLGKTPEIQNEKTLGDVLLQVIRREIEGFDLTRDQDKTIKLFIEFLKRKNVEIRLFEKFLHGKAYIFDDRIVIGSSNFTAAGLTRYGELNTWHLRSQAEYAKREWFEKFWLESRDFKDELIEILENSRFGSKEYTPYEIYIKTLYELQKEDIMEKEKNEKPKGLPETKVNLSQFQEDAIARIWTRLKKYGGCIVADSVGLGKTWIAKKILEKVGYYERKNILIICPAQLMEMWSKEMKKIDVKENILSQENLASQNFLEKAKRTLGGSFDNVELIVVDESHNFRNPLSKRWENFFTLVNDNIAKKGKRPHMLFLTATPINNTPWDLYWQIMLLMLMDRPSFIKENIPDLFKFF
;
A
#
# COMPACT_ATOMS: atom_id res chain seq x y z
N LEU A 1 -34.16 -17.84 -12.71
CA LEU A 1 -34.34 -16.38 -12.59
C LEU A 1 -34.63 -15.71 -13.93
N ASN A 2 -33.69 -15.73 -14.89
CA ASN A 2 -33.88 -15.12 -16.22
C ASN A 2 -35.11 -15.60 -17.00
N ASN A 3 -35.50 -16.87 -16.86
CA ASN A 3 -36.72 -17.37 -17.52
C ASN A 3 -37.98 -16.74 -16.93
N VAL A 4 -38.08 -16.66 -15.59
CA VAL A 4 -39.22 -16.03 -14.90
C VAL A 4 -39.34 -14.55 -15.29
N LEU A 5 -38.23 -13.82 -15.29
CA LEU A 5 -38.20 -12.41 -15.70
C LEU A 5 -38.63 -12.19 -17.17
N ARG A 6 -38.36 -13.16 -18.06
CA ARG A 6 -38.78 -13.11 -19.47
C ARG A 6 -40.25 -13.49 -19.65
N GLU A 7 -40.74 -14.48 -18.92
CA GLU A 7 -42.12 -14.97 -18.97
C GLU A 7 -43.12 -13.99 -18.34
N THR A 8 -42.68 -13.20 -17.36
CA THR A 8 -43.53 -12.27 -16.60
C THR A 8 -43.02 -10.83 -16.68
N PRO A 9 -43.08 -10.19 -17.87
CA PRO A 9 -42.76 -8.76 -17.97
C PRO A 9 -43.73 -7.96 -17.07
N ASN A 10 -43.25 -6.84 -16.51
CA ASN A 10 -44.02 -5.96 -15.61
C ASN A 10 -44.43 -6.58 -14.27
N THR A 11 -43.65 -7.54 -13.76
CA THR A 11 -43.80 -8.12 -12.42
C THR A 11 -43.11 -7.27 -11.34
N ASN A 12 -43.55 -7.38 -10.08
CA ASN A 12 -42.75 -6.94 -8.93
C ASN A 12 -41.76 -8.05 -8.54
N LEU A 13 -40.52 -7.67 -8.21
CA LEU A 13 -39.51 -8.59 -7.68
C LEU A 13 -38.97 -8.08 -6.35
N ASP A 14 -39.19 -8.88 -5.32
CA ASP A 14 -38.66 -8.66 -3.99
C ASP A 14 -37.60 -9.74 -3.71
N ILE A 15 -36.35 -9.32 -3.49
CA ILE A 15 -35.23 -10.19 -3.18
C ILE A 15 -34.81 -9.95 -1.74
N ALA A 16 -34.80 -10.99 -0.92
CA ALA A 16 -34.16 -10.98 0.39
C ALA A 16 -32.93 -11.87 0.34
N THR A 17 -31.78 -11.34 0.75
CA THR A 17 -30.52 -12.08 0.72
C THR A 17 -29.54 -11.59 1.78
N ALA A 18 -28.60 -12.45 2.17
CA ALA A 18 -27.55 -12.07 3.11
C ALA A 18 -26.32 -11.50 2.39
N PHE A 19 -26.07 -11.92 1.15
CA PHE A 19 -24.93 -11.48 0.37
C PHE A 19 -25.35 -11.07 -1.04
N PHE A 20 -24.76 -9.97 -1.52
CA PHE A 20 -24.96 -9.43 -2.86
C PHE A 20 -23.61 -9.13 -3.50
N ASN A 21 -23.51 -9.34 -4.81
CA ASN A 21 -22.34 -8.95 -5.60
C ASN A 21 -22.75 -8.44 -6.99
N ILE A 22 -21.95 -7.55 -7.58
CA ILE A 22 -22.32 -6.85 -8.83
C ILE A 22 -22.46 -7.84 -10.00
N GLN A 23 -21.69 -8.93 -9.97
CA GLN A 23 -21.74 -9.97 -11.00
C GLN A 23 -23.11 -10.67 -11.06
N ALA A 24 -23.83 -10.80 -9.96
CA ALA A 24 -25.19 -11.33 -9.96
C ALA A 24 -26.16 -10.43 -10.73
N PHE A 25 -26.03 -9.11 -10.56
CA PHE A 25 -26.76 -8.14 -11.38
C PHE A 25 -26.38 -8.29 -12.86
N ALA A 26 -25.09 -8.43 -13.16
CA ALA A 26 -24.61 -8.60 -14.54
C ALA A 26 -25.24 -9.79 -15.26
N MET A 27 -25.55 -10.87 -14.53
CA MET A 27 -26.20 -12.08 -15.07
C MET A 27 -27.68 -11.91 -15.43
N ILE A 28 -28.36 -10.90 -14.87
CA ILE A 28 -29.81 -10.71 -15.06
C ILE A 28 -30.21 -9.34 -15.61
N LYS A 29 -29.26 -8.40 -15.75
CA LYS A 29 -29.49 -6.99 -16.12
C LYS A 29 -30.39 -6.82 -17.35
N ASP A 30 -30.24 -7.67 -18.36
CA ASP A 30 -30.97 -7.56 -19.62
C ASP A 30 -32.48 -7.83 -19.45
N ASN A 31 -32.84 -8.63 -18.44
CA ASN A 31 -34.22 -8.99 -18.14
C ASN A 31 -34.85 -8.14 -17.03
N LEU A 32 -34.10 -7.21 -16.42
CA LEU A 32 -34.60 -6.32 -15.37
C LEU A 32 -35.24 -5.04 -15.91
N ASN A 33 -35.10 -4.73 -17.20
CA ASN A 33 -35.61 -3.48 -17.77
C ASN A 33 -37.13 -3.35 -17.75
N GLY A 34 -37.86 -4.46 -17.88
CA GLY A 34 -39.33 -4.47 -17.91
C GLY A 34 -39.98 -4.61 -16.54
N ILE A 35 -39.24 -4.47 -15.43
CA ILE A 35 -39.77 -4.75 -14.09
C ILE A 35 -40.61 -3.59 -13.55
N LYS A 36 -41.73 -3.91 -12.89
CA LYS A 36 -42.62 -2.89 -12.32
C LYS A 36 -41.99 -2.24 -11.09
N LYS A 37 -41.51 -3.07 -10.16
CA LYS A 37 -40.85 -2.66 -8.93
C LYS A 37 -39.78 -3.69 -8.56
N PHE A 38 -38.62 -3.21 -8.13
CA PHE A 38 -37.54 -4.04 -7.63
C PHE A 38 -37.18 -3.63 -6.22
N ARG A 39 -37.20 -4.58 -5.28
CA ARG A 39 -36.80 -4.36 -3.90
C ARG A 39 -35.71 -5.35 -3.52
N LEU A 40 -34.56 -4.84 -3.07
CA LEU A 40 -33.49 -5.68 -2.53
C LEU A 40 -33.33 -5.40 -1.04
N LEU A 41 -33.55 -6.44 -0.25
CA LEU A 41 -33.36 -6.45 1.19
C LEU A 41 -32.08 -7.22 1.53
N LEU A 42 -31.11 -6.52 2.11
CA LEU A 42 -29.83 -7.08 2.52
C LEU A 42 -29.83 -7.33 4.04
N GLY A 43 -29.42 -8.54 4.45
CA GLY A 43 -29.44 -9.01 5.83
C GLY A 43 -28.06 -9.30 6.44
N LYS A 44 -27.97 -9.34 7.77
CA LYS A 44 -26.75 -9.74 8.50
C LYS A 44 -26.65 -11.26 8.70
N THR A 45 -25.46 -11.84 8.52
CA THR A 45 -25.12 -13.19 9.01
C THR A 45 -24.40 -13.15 10.36
N PRO A 46 -24.45 -14.24 11.16
CA PRO A 46 -23.83 -14.30 12.50
C PRO A 46 -22.30 -14.24 12.47
N GLU A 47 -21.69 -14.56 11.32
CA GLU A 47 -20.24 -14.55 11.09
C GLU A 47 -19.69 -13.11 11.06
N ILE A 48 -20.54 -12.11 10.85
CA ILE A 48 -20.19 -10.69 10.88
C ILE A 48 -20.19 -10.24 12.36
N GLN A 49 -19.20 -10.71 13.13
CA GLN A 49 -19.07 -10.47 14.59
C GLN A 49 -18.32 -9.18 14.96
N ASN A 50 -17.97 -8.30 14.02
CA ASN A 50 -17.16 -7.12 14.32
C ASN A 50 -17.98 -5.94 14.86
N GLU A 51 -17.33 -5.05 15.63
CA GLU A 51 -17.81 -3.75 16.15
C GLU A 51 -18.29 -2.75 15.06
N LYS A 52 -18.30 -3.15 13.78
CA LYS A 52 -18.70 -2.33 12.64
C LYS A 52 -20.16 -2.61 12.26
N THR A 53 -20.85 -1.60 11.73
CA THR A 53 -22.24 -1.79 11.27
C THR A 53 -22.28 -2.77 10.09
N LEU A 54 -23.43 -3.44 9.86
CA LEU A 54 -23.60 -4.30 8.68
C LEU A 54 -23.33 -3.52 7.38
N GLY A 55 -23.73 -2.24 7.37
CA GLY A 55 -23.47 -1.32 6.27
C GLY A 55 -21.98 -1.28 5.97
N ASP A 56 -21.15 -0.89 6.94
CA ASP A 56 -19.69 -0.80 6.77
C ASP A 56 -19.06 -2.08 6.21
N VAL A 57 -19.52 -3.24 6.66
CA VAL A 57 -19.00 -4.53 6.20
C VAL A 57 -19.39 -4.79 4.74
N LEU A 58 -20.65 -4.58 4.37
CA LEU A 58 -21.09 -4.69 2.98
C LEU A 58 -20.40 -3.68 2.08
N LEU A 59 -20.28 -2.42 2.54
CA LEU A 59 -19.55 -1.37 1.83
C LEU A 59 -18.09 -1.80 1.58
N GLN A 60 -17.40 -2.41 2.56
CA GLN A 60 -16.04 -2.93 2.38
C GLN A 60 -15.98 -4.12 1.41
N VAL A 61 -16.92 -5.05 1.46
CA VAL A 61 -16.98 -6.20 0.54
C VAL A 61 -17.18 -5.72 -0.89
N ILE A 62 -18.13 -4.81 -1.11
CA ILE A 62 -18.40 -4.24 -2.43
C ILE A 62 -17.19 -3.45 -2.94
N ARG A 63 -16.54 -2.63 -2.11
CA ARG A 63 -15.31 -1.93 -2.49
C ARG A 63 -14.21 -2.89 -2.93
N ARG A 64 -13.95 -3.95 -2.16
CA ARG A 64 -12.94 -4.96 -2.51
C ARG A 64 -13.28 -5.69 -3.81
N GLU A 65 -14.55 -6.03 -4.02
CA GLU A 65 -15.01 -6.64 -5.28
C GLU A 65 -14.71 -5.68 -6.45
N ILE A 66 -15.10 -4.42 -6.32
CA ILE A 66 -14.89 -3.42 -7.36
C ILE A 66 -13.41 -3.17 -7.63
N GLU A 67 -12.56 -3.10 -6.59
CA GLU A 67 -11.11 -2.94 -6.73
C GLU A 67 -10.46 -4.16 -7.39
N GLY A 68 -11.01 -5.36 -7.18
CA GLY A 68 -10.48 -6.62 -7.73
C GLY A 68 -10.85 -6.90 -9.18
N PHE A 69 -11.79 -6.17 -9.78
CA PHE A 69 -12.09 -6.30 -11.22
C PHE A 69 -10.90 -5.92 -12.12
N ASP A 70 -10.98 -6.25 -13.39
CA ASP A 70 -10.06 -5.69 -14.36
C ASP A 70 -10.62 -4.35 -14.86
N LEU A 71 -9.77 -3.48 -15.39
CA LEU A 71 -10.25 -2.25 -16.03
C LEU A 71 -10.65 -2.56 -17.48
N THR A 72 -11.73 -3.33 -17.64
CA THR A 72 -12.30 -3.67 -18.95
C THR A 72 -13.48 -2.79 -19.30
N ARG A 73 -13.71 -2.56 -20.60
CA ARG A 73 -14.87 -1.82 -21.10
C ARG A 73 -16.20 -2.46 -20.70
N ASP A 74 -16.25 -3.78 -20.58
CA ASP A 74 -17.48 -4.50 -20.25
C ASP A 74 -17.85 -4.39 -18.77
N GLN A 75 -16.84 -4.39 -17.87
CA GLN A 75 -17.06 -4.15 -16.44
C GLN A 75 -17.45 -2.69 -16.17
N ASP A 76 -16.79 -1.72 -16.83
CA ASP A 76 -17.16 -0.30 -16.76
C ASP A 76 -18.63 -0.09 -17.17
N LYS A 77 -19.01 -0.60 -18.34
CA LYS A 77 -20.40 -0.55 -18.82
C LYS A 77 -21.38 -1.20 -17.83
N THR A 78 -21.02 -2.35 -17.27
CA THR A 78 -21.90 -3.10 -16.36
C THR A 78 -22.12 -2.34 -15.05
N ILE A 79 -21.09 -1.72 -14.48
CA ILE A 79 -21.21 -0.92 -13.26
C ILE A 79 -22.00 0.35 -13.52
N LYS A 80 -21.75 1.06 -14.63
CA LYS A 80 -22.54 2.24 -15.03
C LYS A 80 -24.02 1.89 -15.21
N LEU A 81 -24.32 0.79 -15.90
CA LEU A 81 -25.70 0.29 -16.03
C LEU A 81 -26.31 -0.08 -14.67
N PHE A 82 -25.52 -0.59 -13.73
CA PHE A 82 -26.00 -0.88 -12.39
C PHE A 82 -26.33 0.40 -11.61
N ILE A 83 -25.45 1.42 -11.68
CA ILE A 83 -25.72 2.74 -11.09
C ILE A 83 -26.99 3.35 -11.68
N GLU A 84 -27.15 3.32 -13.01
CA GLU A 84 -28.36 3.80 -13.68
C GLU A 84 -29.61 3.02 -13.27
N PHE A 85 -29.50 1.69 -13.13
CA PHE A 85 -30.58 0.86 -12.62
C PHE A 85 -30.97 1.25 -11.20
N LEU A 86 -30.00 1.42 -10.31
CA LEU A 86 -30.23 1.86 -8.93
C LEU A 86 -30.94 3.21 -8.91
N LYS A 87 -30.53 4.19 -9.74
CA LYS A 87 -31.14 5.54 -9.80
C LYS A 87 -32.63 5.54 -10.19
N ARG A 88 -33.18 4.46 -10.74
CA ARG A 88 -34.62 4.38 -11.10
C ARG A 88 -35.51 4.51 -9.86
N LYS A 89 -36.65 5.20 -10.00
CA LYS A 89 -37.61 5.41 -8.89
C LYS A 89 -38.28 4.13 -8.39
N ASN A 90 -38.38 3.12 -9.24
CA ASN A 90 -39.00 1.83 -8.91
C ASN A 90 -38.01 0.80 -8.34
N VAL A 91 -36.76 1.20 -8.07
CA VAL A 91 -35.73 0.37 -7.44
C VAL A 91 -35.50 0.89 -6.02
N GLU A 92 -35.68 0.02 -5.03
CA GLU A 92 -35.44 0.33 -3.62
C GLU A 92 -34.47 -0.70 -3.03
N ILE A 93 -33.50 -0.23 -2.26
CA ILE A 93 -32.50 -1.09 -1.61
C ILE A 93 -32.52 -0.76 -0.13
N ARG A 94 -32.74 -1.77 0.72
CA ARG A 94 -32.75 -1.57 2.17
C ARG A 94 -31.83 -2.54 2.88
N LEU A 95 -31.35 -2.09 4.03
CA LEU A 95 -30.46 -2.84 4.90
C LEU A 95 -31.16 -3.17 6.22
N PHE A 96 -31.24 -4.46 6.52
CA PHE A 96 -31.74 -4.97 7.78
C PHE A 96 -30.58 -5.36 8.68
N GLU A 97 -30.34 -4.58 9.73
CA GLU A 97 -29.14 -4.68 10.56
C GLU A 97 -29.15 -5.83 11.58
N LYS A 98 -30.32 -6.47 11.76
CA LYS A 98 -30.46 -7.69 12.57
C LYS A 98 -30.27 -8.94 11.71
N PHE A 99 -30.27 -10.11 12.34
CA PHE A 99 -30.09 -11.39 11.65
C PHE A 99 -31.20 -11.65 10.62
N LEU A 100 -30.81 -11.81 9.36
CA LEU A 100 -31.67 -12.24 8.27
C LEU A 100 -30.86 -13.15 7.34
N HIS A 101 -31.08 -14.46 7.48
CA HIS A 101 -30.40 -15.49 6.69
C HIS A 101 -31.28 -16.10 5.60
N GLY A 102 -32.55 -15.69 5.49
CA GLY A 102 -33.44 -16.19 4.43
C GLY A 102 -32.98 -15.71 3.05
N LYS A 103 -33.00 -16.61 2.06
CA LYS A 103 -32.83 -16.26 0.65
C LYS A 103 -34.14 -16.51 -0.06
N ALA A 104 -34.75 -15.44 -0.52
CA ALA A 104 -36.04 -15.50 -1.18
C ALA A 104 -36.04 -14.56 -2.39
N TYR A 105 -36.59 -15.06 -3.49
CA TYR A 105 -36.88 -14.29 -4.71
C TYR A 105 -38.38 -14.37 -4.93
N ILE A 106 -39.09 -13.30 -4.62
CA ILE A 106 -40.54 -13.24 -4.59
C ILE A 106 -41.02 -12.46 -5.80
N PHE A 107 -41.76 -13.12 -6.67
CA PHE A 107 -42.48 -12.54 -7.80
C PHE A 107 -43.97 -12.44 -7.47
N ASP A 108 -44.73 -11.74 -8.31
CA ASP A 108 -46.18 -11.62 -8.10
C ASP A 108 -46.93 -12.97 -8.21
N ASP A 109 -46.42 -13.93 -8.99
CA ASP A 109 -47.08 -15.21 -9.27
C ASP A 109 -46.38 -16.44 -8.66
N ARG A 110 -45.15 -16.28 -8.17
CA ARG A 110 -44.32 -17.38 -7.64
C ARG A 110 -43.24 -16.89 -6.70
N ILE A 111 -42.71 -17.79 -5.91
CA ILE A 111 -41.58 -17.52 -5.01
C ILE A 111 -40.54 -18.62 -5.12
N VAL A 112 -39.27 -18.25 -5.07
CA VAL A 112 -38.14 -19.16 -4.92
C VAL A 112 -37.53 -18.95 -3.55
N ILE A 113 -37.47 -20.00 -2.73
CA ILE A 113 -36.80 -19.98 -1.42
C ILE A 113 -35.71 -21.04 -1.43
N GLY A 114 -34.55 -20.73 -0.85
CA GLY A 114 -33.48 -21.73 -0.75
C GLY A 114 -32.22 -21.20 -0.09
N SER A 115 -31.09 -21.77 -0.51
CA SER A 115 -29.77 -21.40 0.00
C SER A 115 -29.03 -20.37 -0.88
N SER A 116 -29.49 -20.14 -2.12
CA SER A 116 -28.84 -19.28 -3.11
C SER A 116 -28.88 -17.79 -2.75
N ASN A 117 -27.74 -17.22 -2.34
CA ASN A 117 -27.57 -15.77 -2.23
C ASN A 117 -27.65 -15.08 -3.60
N PHE A 118 -27.90 -13.77 -3.61
CA PHE A 118 -27.89 -12.97 -4.84
C PHE A 118 -26.46 -12.59 -5.25
N THR A 119 -25.65 -13.62 -5.47
CA THR A 119 -24.26 -13.55 -5.90
C THR A 119 -24.07 -14.42 -7.15
N ALA A 120 -23.07 -14.14 -7.99
CA ALA A 120 -22.81 -14.95 -9.17
C ALA A 120 -22.64 -16.45 -8.83
N ALA A 121 -21.90 -16.76 -7.75
CA ALA A 121 -21.75 -18.12 -7.25
C ALA A 121 -23.08 -18.72 -6.78
N GLY A 122 -23.88 -17.97 -6.00
CA GLY A 122 -25.18 -18.44 -5.52
C GLY A 122 -26.20 -18.73 -6.64
N LEU A 123 -26.08 -18.02 -7.77
CA LEU A 123 -26.95 -18.21 -8.94
C LEU A 123 -26.49 -19.30 -9.91
N THR A 124 -25.26 -19.81 -9.79
CA THR A 124 -24.67 -20.74 -10.79
C THR A 124 -24.12 -22.05 -10.22
N ARG A 125 -23.89 -22.13 -8.92
CA ARG A 125 -23.24 -23.31 -8.31
C ARG A 125 -24.20 -24.49 -8.15
N TYR A 126 -23.75 -25.67 -8.56
CA TYR A 126 -24.49 -26.95 -8.51
C TYR A 126 -24.80 -27.49 -7.09
N GLY A 127 -24.50 -26.75 -6.01
CA GLY A 127 -24.72 -27.21 -4.63
C GLY A 127 -25.85 -26.49 -3.88
N GLU A 128 -26.52 -25.54 -4.52
CA GLU A 128 -27.60 -24.78 -3.90
C GLU A 128 -28.94 -25.50 -4.04
N LEU A 129 -29.67 -25.65 -2.94
CA LEU A 129 -31.00 -26.23 -2.93
C LEU A 129 -32.05 -25.11 -2.92
N ASN A 130 -32.90 -25.09 -3.94
CA ASN A 130 -33.97 -24.12 -4.07
C ASN A 130 -35.29 -24.83 -4.34
N THR A 131 -36.36 -24.39 -3.67
CA THR A 131 -37.74 -24.78 -3.96
C THR A 131 -38.49 -23.60 -4.57
N TRP A 132 -39.45 -23.90 -5.43
CA TRP A 132 -40.34 -22.90 -6.01
C TRP A 132 -41.78 -23.22 -5.63
N HIS A 133 -42.54 -22.18 -5.30
CA HIS A 133 -43.94 -22.29 -4.88
C HIS A 133 -44.82 -21.33 -5.70
N LEU A 134 -46.12 -21.63 -5.73
CA LEU A 134 -47.11 -20.92 -6.52
C LEU A 134 -47.57 -19.62 -5.83
N ARG A 135 -48.46 -18.89 -6.51
CA ARG A 135 -48.91 -17.53 -6.16
C ARG A 135 -49.34 -17.35 -4.71
N SER A 136 -50.11 -18.28 -4.13
CA SER A 136 -50.61 -18.14 -2.76
C SER A 136 -49.48 -18.13 -1.72
N GLN A 137 -48.43 -18.93 -1.93
CA GLN A 137 -47.26 -18.91 -1.06
C GLN A 137 -46.42 -17.64 -1.26
N ALA A 138 -46.33 -17.14 -2.50
CA ALA A 138 -45.64 -15.88 -2.80
C ALA A 138 -46.31 -14.68 -2.12
N GLU A 139 -47.64 -14.57 -2.22
CA GLU A 139 -48.43 -13.53 -1.56
C GLU A 139 -48.31 -13.61 -0.02
N TYR A 140 -48.37 -14.82 0.54
CA TYR A 140 -48.18 -15.04 1.98
C TYR A 140 -46.78 -14.64 2.43
N ALA A 141 -45.72 -15.13 1.77
CA ALA A 141 -44.34 -14.82 2.13
C ALA A 141 -44.03 -13.33 1.97
N LYS A 142 -44.57 -12.67 0.95
CA LYS A 142 -44.45 -11.22 0.80
C LYS A 142 -45.04 -10.50 1.99
N ARG A 143 -46.32 -10.74 2.30
CA ARG A 143 -47.05 -10.03 3.35
C ARG A 143 -46.54 -10.34 4.75
N GLU A 144 -46.34 -11.62 5.05
CA GLU A 144 -46.07 -12.09 6.41
C GLU A 144 -44.60 -12.19 6.77
N TRP A 145 -43.70 -12.19 5.79
CA TRP A 145 -42.26 -12.31 6.02
C TRP A 145 -41.51 -11.10 5.45
N PHE A 146 -41.55 -10.87 4.14
CA PHE A 146 -40.75 -9.80 3.50
C PHE A 146 -41.11 -8.40 4.03
N GLU A 147 -42.39 -8.03 4.07
CA GLU A 147 -42.80 -6.68 4.53
C GLU A 147 -42.40 -6.39 5.97
N LYS A 148 -42.37 -7.41 6.86
CA LYS A 148 -41.97 -7.22 8.26
C LYS A 148 -40.51 -6.76 8.35
N PHE A 149 -39.60 -7.46 7.65
CA PHE A 149 -38.19 -7.05 7.61
C PHE A 149 -37.99 -5.76 6.81
N TRP A 150 -38.76 -5.56 5.73
CA TRP A 150 -38.68 -4.37 4.90
C TRP A 150 -39.00 -3.10 5.70
N LEU A 151 -40.06 -3.11 6.50
CA LEU A 151 -40.46 -1.96 7.32
C LEU A 151 -39.48 -1.64 8.46
N GLU A 152 -38.82 -2.65 9.03
CA GLU A 152 -37.78 -2.48 10.05
C GLU A 152 -36.38 -2.15 9.47
N SER A 153 -36.21 -2.18 8.15
CA SER A 153 -34.93 -1.92 7.49
C SER A 153 -34.75 -0.45 7.11
N ARG A 154 -33.50 0.03 7.14
CA ARG A 154 -33.14 1.39 6.72
C ARG A 154 -32.88 1.47 5.23
N ASP A 155 -33.08 2.64 4.63
CA ASP A 155 -32.65 2.88 3.24
C ASP A 155 -31.12 2.75 3.14
N PHE A 156 -30.66 2.16 2.05
CA PHE A 156 -29.26 1.92 1.73
C PHE A 156 -28.91 2.25 0.28
N LYS A 157 -29.91 2.68 -0.50
CA LYS A 157 -29.77 2.92 -1.94
C LYS A 157 -28.73 3.99 -2.24
N ASP A 158 -28.82 5.14 -1.57
CA ASP A 158 -27.94 6.28 -1.85
C ASP A 158 -26.50 6.01 -1.39
N GLU A 159 -26.31 5.37 -0.23
CA GLU A 159 -24.99 4.90 0.23
C GLU A 159 -24.32 3.95 -0.78
N LEU A 160 -25.10 3.02 -1.35
CA LEU A 160 -24.59 2.10 -2.36
C LEU A 160 -24.21 2.83 -3.66
N ILE A 161 -25.04 3.77 -4.12
CA ILE A 161 -24.75 4.59 -5.30
C ILE A 161 -23.47 5.40 -5.08
N GLU A 162 -23.33 6.06 -3.93
CA GLU A 162 -22.17 6.88 -3.60
C GLU A 162 -20.86 6.07 -3.66
N ILE A 163 -20.86 4.83 -3.19
CA ILE A 163 -19.67 3.97 -3.29
C ILE A 163 -19.33 3.63 -4.74
N LEU A 164 -20.35 3.27 -5.54
CA LEU A 164 -20.13 2.93 -6.94
C LEU A 164 -19.59 4.14 -7.71
N GLU A 165 -20.11 5.33 -7.43
CA GLU A 165 -19.68 6.61 -8.02
C GLU A 165 -18.29 7.05 -7.58
N ASN A 166 -17.90 6.77 -6.34
CA ASN A 166 -16.56 7.06 -5.82
C ASN A 166 -15.52 5.96 -6.17
N SER A 167 -15.97 4.88 -6.81
CA SER A 167 -15.07 3.83 -7.28
C SER A 167 -14.37 4.21 -8.59
N ARG A 168 -13.39 3.40 -9.00
CA ARG A 168 -12.70 3.57 -10.29
C ARG A 168 -13.60 3.39 -11.53
N PHE A 169 -14.84 2.95 -11.36
CA PHE A 169 -15.86 2.84 -12.42
C PHE A 169 -17.00 3.85 -12.25
N GLY A 170 -16.82 4.86 -11.40
CA GLY A 170 -17.78 5.93 -11.22
C GLY A 170 -18.04 6.71 -12.50
N SER A 171 -19.11 7.49 -12.52
CA SER A 171 -19.47 8.34 -13.65
C SER A 171 -18.59 9.58 -13.79
N LYS A 172 -17.83 9.94 -12.75
CA LYS A 172 -16.92 11.08 -12.79
C LYS A 172 -15.74 10.79 -13.73
N GLU A 173 -15.71 11.50 -14.85
CA GLU A 173 -14.54 11.53 -15.72
C GLU A 173 -13.47 12.46 -15.14
N TYR A 174 -12.22 11.99 -15.13
CA TYR A 174 -11.06 12.76 -14.70
C TYR A 174 -10.25 13.16 -15.93
N THR A 175 -9.78 14.40 -15.95
CA THR A 175 -8.92 14.89 -17.02
C THR A 175 -7.55 14.20 -16.99
N PRO A 176 -6.86 14.07 -18.14
CA PRO A 176 -5.49 13.56 -18.16
C PRO A 176 -4.54 14.28 -17.19
N TYR A 177 -4.75 15.58 -16.98
CA TYR A 177 -3.98 16.38 -16.03
C TYR A 177 -4.23 15.97 -14.57
N GLU A 178 -5.48 15.76 -14.16
CA GLU A 178 -5.81 15.30 -12.81
C GLU A 178 -5.22 13.92 -12.54
N ILE A 179 -5.30 13.01 -13.51
CA ILE A 179 -4.67 11.68 -13.41
C ILE A 179 -3.15 11.81 -13.29
N TYR A 180 -2.53 12.68 -14.09
CA TYR A 180 -1.10 12.93 -14.03
C TYR A 180 -0.66 13.46 -12.66
N ILE A 181 -1.33 14.50 -12.14
CA ILE A 181 -1.02 15.09 -10.83
C ILE A 181 -1.29 14.08 -9.70
N LYS A 182 -2.38 13.31 -9.76
CA LYS A 182 -2.66 12.26 -8.78
C LYS A 182 -1.58 11.19 -8.81
N THR A 183 -1.11 10.79 -9.99
CA THR A 183 -0.01 9.81 -10.12
C THR A 183 1.28 10.34 -9.53
N LEU A 184 1.66 11.59 -9.81
CA LEU A 184 2.82 12.22 -9.20
C LEU A 184 2.70 12.33 -7.67
N TYR A 185 1.52 12.69 -7.18
CA TYR A 185 1.25 12.73 -5.76
C TYR A 185 1.40 11.34 -5.14
N GLU A 186 0.80 10.30 -5.70
CA GLU A 186 0.94 8.93 -5.16
C GLU A 186 2.40 8.44 -5.19
N LEU A 187 3.20 8.89 -6.16
CA LEU A 187 4.63 8.59 -6.25
C LEU A 187 5.47 9.35 -5.21
N GLN A 188 5.10 10.58 -4.85
CA GLN A 188 5.89 11.47 -3.98
C GLN A 188 5.30 11.69 -2.59
N LYS A 189 4.07 11.24 -2.30
CA LYS A 189 3.33 11.55 -1.06
C LYS A 189 4.14 11.22 0.20
N GLU A 190 4.88 10.12 0.20
CA GLU A 190 5.70 9.72 1.35
C GLU A 190 6.80 10.75 1.62
N ASP A 191 7.45 11.25 0.56
CA ASP A 191 8.51 12.24 0.63
C ASP A 191 7.96 13.62 1.04
N ILE A 192 6.77 14.00 0.54
CA ILE A 192 6.07 15.24 0.93
C ILE A 192 5.70 15.18 2.41
N MET A 193 5.07 14.10 2.86
CA MET A 193 4.68 13.91 4.26
C MET A 193 5.90 13.88 5.20
N GLU A 194 7.02 13.27 4.78
CA GLU A 194 8.25 13.27 5.58
C GLU A 194 8.86 14.67 5.65
N LYS A 195 8.79 15.47 4.58
CA LYS A 195 9.21 16.87 4.58
C LYS A 195 8.40 17.70 5.58
N GLU A 196 7.07 17.53 5.60
CA GLU A 196 6.18 18.19 6.58
C GLU A 196 6.48 17.76 8.02
N LYS A 197 6.87 16.49 8.24
CA LYS A 197 7.26 15.98 9.57
C LYS A 197 8.63 16.44 10.05
N ASN A 198 9.51 16.92 9.16
CA ASN A 198 10.85 17.40 9.53
C ASN A 198 10.82 18.75 10.29
N GLU A 199 9.71 19.07 10.96
CA GLU A 199 9.66 20.08 11.99
C GLU A 199 10.62 19.74 13.14
N LYS A 200 11.32 20.78 13.58
CA LYS A 200 12.36 20.74 14.60
C LYS A 200 11.86 20.04 15.87
N PRO A 201 12.62 19.12 16.49
CA PRO A 201 12.27 18.62 17.81
C PRO A 201 12.24 19.79 18.80
N LYS A 202 11.08 20.03 19.43
CA LYS A 202 10.85 21.16 20.34
C LYS A 202 11.89 21.17 21.46
N GLY A 203 12.51 22.33 21.71
CA GLY A 203 13.46 22.54 22.80
C GLY A 203 14.94 22.26 22.49
N LEU A 204 15.29 21.90 21.24
CA LEU A 204 16.69 21.74 20.81
C LEU A 204 17.21 22.97 20.03
N PRO A 205 18.55 23.21 20.03
CA PRO A 205 19.17 24.30 19.28
C PRO A 205 18.83 24.30 17.78
N GLU A 206 19.00 25.44 17.11
CA GLU A 206 18.92 25.50 15.65
C GLU A 206 19.98 24.61 14.99
N THR A 207 19.63 24.08 13.81
CA THR A 207 20.56 23.31 13.00
C THR A 207 21.78 24.13 12.66
N LYS A 208 22.95 23.51 12.75
CA LYS A 208 24.23 24.10 12.33
C LYS A 208 24.48 23.91 10.83
N VAL A 209 23.51 23.35 10.12
CA VAL A 209 23.59 22.96 8.70
C VAL A 209 22.47 23.67 7.93
N ASN A 210 22.84 24.81 7.34
CA ASN A 210 21.96 25.54 6.42
C ASN A 210 22.02 24.89 5.04
N LEU A 211 20.85 24.50 4.54
CA LEU A 211 20.69 23.84 3.25
C LEU A 211 19.93 24.76 2.29
N SER A 212 20.19 24.58 1.01
CA SER A 212 19.33 25.13 -0.04
C SER A 212 18.03 24.31 -0.16
N GLN A 213 16.98 24.89 -0.75
CA GLN A 213 15.66 24.26 -0.85
C GLN A 213 15.71 22.86 -1.52
N PHE A 214 16.53 22.68 -2.56
CA PHE A 214 16.68 21.38 -3.22
C PHE A 214 17.35 20.32 -2.33
N GLN A 215 18.24 20.75 -1.43
CA GLN A 215 18.88 19.84 -0.47
C GLN A 215 17.92 19.43 0.63
N GLU A 216 17.02 20.32 1.08
CA GLU A 216 15.97 19.95 2.03
C GLU A 216 15.03 18.88 1.47
N ASP A 217 14.66 19.00 0.18
CA ASP A 217 13.89 17.97 -0.52
C ASP A 217 14.65 16.64 -0.60
N ALA A 218 15.96 16.69 -0.86
CA ALA A 218 16.81 15.50 -0.87
C ALA A 218 16.83 14.81 0.52
N ILE A 219 16.88 15.59 1.61
CA ILE A 219 16.86 15.05 2.98
C ILE A 219 15.57 14.29 3.27
N ALA A 220 14.40 14.83 2.88
CA ALA A 220 13.13 14.15 3.06
C ALA A 220 13.11 12.81 2.30
N ARG A 221 13.55 12.81 1.03
CA ARG A 221 13.66 11.58 0.21
C ARG A 221 14.59 10.56 0.85
N ILE A 222 15.78 10.98 1.29
CA ILE A 222 16.73 10.09 1.95
C ILE A 222 16.09 9.45 3.18
N TRP A 223 15.40 10.23 4.02
CA TRP A 223 14.72 9.68 5.19
C TRP A 223 13.64 8.67 4.86
N THR A 224 12.80 8.94 3.86
CA THR A 224 11.81 7.95 3.40
C THR A 224 12.48 6.66 2.94
N ARG A 225 13.55 6.74 2.14
CA ARG A 225 14.26 5.55 1.64
C ARG A 225 14.99 4.80 2.77
N LEU A 226 15.60 5.52 3.72
CA LEU A 226 16.21 4.91 4.91
C LEU A 226 15.16 4.18 5.75
N LYS A 227 13.99 4.78 6.02
CA LYS A 227 12.91 4.12 6.78
C LYS A 227 12.32 2.92 6.05
N LYS A 228 12.15 3.02 4.73
CA LYS A 228 11.52 1.97 3.90
C LYS A 228 12.46 0.79 3.62
N TYR A 229 13.72 1.07 3.31
CA TYR A 229 14.67 0.07 2.79
C TYR A 229 15.89 -0.18 3.70
N GLY A 230 16.10 0.63 4.74
CA GLY A 230 17.32 0.60 5.54
C GLY A 230 18.57 1.11 4.82
N GLY A 231 18.43 1.61 3.58
CA GLY A 231 19.55 2.00 2.72
C GLY A 231 19.17 3.05 1.67
N CYS A 232 20.11 3.92 1.32
CA CYS A 232 19.96 4.91 0.25
C CYS A 232 21.32 5.18 -0.44
N ILE A 233 21.31 5.35 -1.77
CA ILE A 233 22.46 5.87 -2.53
C ILE A 233 22.13 7.30 -3.00
N VAL A 234 22.98 8.24 -2.65
CA VAL A 234 22.95 9.62 -3.16
C VAL A 234 24.01 9.73 -4.25
N ALA A 235 23.54 9.83 -5.49
CA ALA A 235 24.34 9.78 -6.71
C ALA A 235 24.49 11.16 -7.38
N ASP A 236 24.60 12.23 -6.60
CA ASP A 236 24.68 13.60 -7.13
C ASP A 236 26.08 13.87 -7.72
N SER A 237 26.17 14.72 -8.74
CA SER A 237 27.47 15.17 -9.30
C SER A 237 28.40 15.82 -8.26
N VAL A 238 29.69 15.90 -8.57
CA VAL A 238 30.68 16.59 -7.73
C VAL A 238 30.28 18.05 -7.55
N GLY A 239 30.40 18.58 -6.33
CA GLY A 239 30.08 19.98 -6.03
C GLY A 239 28.61 20.27 -5.67
N LEU A 240 27.68 19.34 -5.85
CA LEU A 240 26.25 19.53 -5.53
C LEU A 240 25.90 19.44 -4.03
N GLY A 241 26.91 19.27 -3.17
CA GLY A 241 26.75 19.32 -1.71
C GLY A 241 26.36 18.00 -1.04
N LYS A 242 26.78 16.85 -1.57
CA LYS A 242 26.62 15.53 -0.91
C LYS A 242 27.11 15.52 0.54
N THR A 243 28.23 16.21 0.83
CA THR A 243 28.74 16.38 2.18
C THR A 243 27.76 17.13 3.09
N TRP A 244 27.11 18.19 2.58
CA TRP A 244 26.10 18.95 3.32
C TRP A 244 24.85 18.12 3.60
N ILE A 245 24.39 17.36 2.60
CA ILE A 245 23.28 16.41 2.74
C ILE A 245 23.61 15.39 3.83
N ALA A 246 24.75 14.72 3.74
CA ALA A 246 25.18 13.74 4.72
C ALA A 246 25.35 14.35 6.12
N LYS A 247 25.94 15.55 6.22
CA LYS A 247 26.11 16.28 7.48
C LYS A 247 24.78 16.55 8.18
N LYS A 248 23.72 16.89 7.44
CA LYS A 248 22.37 17.08 8.00
C LYS A 248 21.79 15.78 8.56
N ILE A 249 21.97 14.66 7.85
CA ILE A 249 21.55 13.33 8.32
C ILE A 249 22.35 12.93 9.59
N LEU A 250 23.66 13.17 9.57
CA LEU A 250 24.56 12.89 10.70
C LEU A 250 24.23 13.74 11.93
N GLU A 251 23.89 15.03 11.75
CA GLU A 251 23.41 15.89 12.84
C GLU A 251 22.12 15.33 13.45
N LYS A 252 21.17 14.90 12.63
CA LYS A 252 19.92 14.30 13.13
C LYS A 252 20.15 13.03 13.94
N VAL A 253 20.89 12.08 13.41
CA VAL A 253 21.11 10.78 14.08
C VAL A 253 22.09 10.89 15.25
N GLY A 254 23.21 11.60 15.05
CA GLY A 254 24.31 11.67 16.01
C GLY A 254 24.09 12.69 17.13
N TYR A 255 23.55 13.87 16.81
CA TYR A 255 23.36 14.96 17.78
C TYR A 255 21.94 14.92 18.39
N TYR A 256 20.89 14.99 17.57
CA TYR A 256 19.51 15.06 18.08
C TYR A 256 19.03 13.73 18.68
N GLU A 257 19.27 12.60 18.00
CA GLU A 257 18.85 11.28 18.46
C GLU A 257 19.88 10.57 19.37
N ARG A 258 21.09 11.14 19.49
CA ARG A 258 22.22 10.61 20.29
C ARG A 258 22.57 9.16 19.97
N LYS A 259 22.48 8.77 18.69
CA LYS A 259 22.80 7.41 18.23
C LYS A 259 24.24 7.34 17.72
N ASN A 260 24.82 6.14 17.79
CA ASN A 260 26.16 5.92 17.24
C ASN A 260 26.08 5.91 15.71
N ILE A 261 27.00 6.65 15.10
CA ILE A 261 27.17 6.74 13.66
C ILE A 261 28.59 6.27 13.29
N LEU A 262 28.78 5.89 12.03
CA LEU A 262 30.08 5.55 11.46
C LEU A 262 30.20 6.18 10.07
N ILE A 263 31.31 6.86 9.81
CA ILE A 263 31.67 7.33 8.47
C ILE A 263 32.79 6.45 7.93
N ILE A 264 32.62 5.94 6.71
CA ILE A 264 33.64 5.24 5.95
C ILE A 264 33.98 6.07 4.72
N CYS A 265 35.22 6.54 4.61
CA CYS A 265 35.66 7.40 3.51
C CYS A 265 37.09 7.06 3.06
N PRO A 266 37.53 7.47 1.85
CA PRO A 266 38.94 7.38 1.46
C PRO A 266 39.86 8.06 2.47
N ALA A 267 41.06 7.53 2.71
CA ALA A 267 42.00 8.09 3.69
C ALA A 267 42.23 9.60 3.54
N GLN A 268 42.29 10.10 2.29
CA GLN A 268 42.49 11.52 1.99
C GLN A 268 41.35 12.44 2.46
N LEU A 269 40.14 11.90 2.68
CA LEU A 269 38.97 12.67 3.11
C LEU A 269 38.73 12.64 4.63
N MET A 270 39.52 11.87 5.39
CA MET A 270 39.31 11.72 6.84
C MET A 270 39.42 13.05 7.59
N GLU A 271 40.41 13.89 7.25
CA GLU A 271 40.61 15.18 7.93
C GLU A 271 39.44 16.13 7.63
N MET A 272 38.92 16.12 6.41
CA MET A 272 37.73 16.89 6.02
C MET A 272 36.51 16.44 6.83
N TRP A 273 36.24 15.14 6.90
CA TRP A 273 35.13 14.60 7.70
C TRP A 273 35.29 14.87 9.20
N SER A 274 36.50 14.79 9.74
CA SER A 274 36.79 15.15 11.14
C SER A 274 36.39 16.61 11.43
N LYS A 275 36.78 17.54 10.55
CA LYS A 275 36.39 18.96 10.65
C LYS A 275 34.88 19.16 10.57
N GLU A 276 34.21 18.49 9.63
CA GLU A 276 32.75 18.63 9.47
C GLU A 276 31.96 18.05 10.65
N MET A 277 32.43 16.97 11.25
CA MET A 277 31.84 16.32 12.41
C MET A 277 31.96 17.17 13.68
N LYS A 278 33.12 17.81 13.88
CA LYS A 278 33.32 18.78 14.96
C LYS A 278 32.37 19.97 14.86
N LYS A 279 32.08 20.46 13.65
CA LYS A 279 31.15 21.58 13.45
C LYS A 279 29.72 21.28 13.92
N ILE A 280 29.32 20.01 13.98
CA ILE A 280 27.98 19.56 14.42
C ILE A 280 28.00 18.87 15.79
N ASP A 281 29.11 18.95 16.53
CA ASP A 281 29.30 18.32 17.85
C ASP A 281 29.00 16.82 17.89
N VAL A 282 29.32 16.08 16.82
CA VAL A 282 29.16 14.62 16.76
C VAL A 282 30.52 13.92 16.87
N LYS A 283 30.55 12.78 17.57
CA LYS A 283 31.76 11.95 17.75
C LYS A 283 32.41 11.59 16.41
N GLU A 284 33.74 11.71 16.35
CA GLU A 284 34.57 11.48 15.15
C GLU A 284 34.79 9.99 14.84
N ASN A 285 33.70 9.26 14.64
CA ASN A 285 33.72 7.84 14.31
C ASN A 285 34.01 7.65 12.81
N ILE A 286 35.27 7.83 12.40
CA ILE A 286 35.68 7.82 10.98
C ILE A 286 36.66 6.66 10.74
N LEU A 287 36.31 5.76 9.83
CA LEU A 287 37.13 4.62 9.41
C LEU A 287 37.53 4.80 7.93
N SER A 288 38.82 4.69 7.61
CA SER A 288 39.23 4.76 6.21
C SER A 288 38.84 3.49 5.43
N GLN A 289 38.56 3.64 4.14
CA GLN A 289 38.32 2.51 3.24
C GLN A 289 39.53 1.58 3.11
N GLU A 290 40.75 2.08 3.29
CA GLU A 290 42.00 1.31 3.30
C GLU A 290 42.13 0.48 4.59
N ASN A 291 41.73 1.06 5.73
CA ASN A 291 41.65 0.33 6.99
C ASN A 291 40.61 -0.79 6.91
N LEU A 292 39.48 -0.52 6.27
CA LEU A 292 38.45 -1.54 6.03
C LEU A 292 38.95 -2.66 5.11
N ALA A 293 39.86 -2.39 4.17
CA ALA A 293 40.45 -3.41 3.30
C ALA A 293 41.57 -4.23 3.97
N SER A 294 41.99 -3.88 5.19
CA SER A 294 43.08 -4.57 5.91
C SER A 294 42.59 -5.81 6.69
N GLN A 295 43.50 -6.73 7.04
CA GLN A 295 43.13 -7.95 7.79
C GLN A 295 42.58 -7.64 9.19
N ASN A 296 43.11 -6.63 9.88
CA ASN A 296 42.68 -6.25 11.24
C ASN A 296 41.54 -5.22 11.23
N PHE A 297 40.67 -5.23 10.21
CA PHE A 297 39.63 -4.21 10.04
C PHE A 297 38.66 -4.14 11.24
N LEU A 298 38.32 -5.27 11.86
CA LEU A 298 37.43 -5.33 13.03
C LEU A 298 38.04 -4.60 14.24
N GLU A 299 39.33 -4.82 14.52
CA GLU A 299 40.02 -4.14 15.62
C GLU A 299 40.08 -2.63 15.39
N LYS A 300 40.39 -2.21 14.16
CA LYS A 300 40.42 -0.80 13.76
C LYS A 300 39.03 -0.16 13.87
N ALA A 301 37.97 -0.86 13.46
CA ALA A 301 36.59 -0.39 13.57
C ALA A 301 36.17 -0.27 15.05
N LYS A 302 36.49 -1.25 15.89
CA LYS A 302 36.24 -1.19 17.35
C LYS A 302 36.97 -0.03 18.01
N ARG A 303 38.24 0.20 17.67
CA ARG A 303 39.03 1.34 18.17
C ARG A 303 38.40 2.67 17.76
N THR A 304 37.94 2.78 16.51
CA THR A 304 37.28 3.98 15.98
C THR A 304 36.01 4.34 16.76
N LEU A 305 35.26 3.34 17.22
CA LEU A 305 34.02 3.53 17.98
C LEU A 305 34.21 3.55 19.51
N GLY A 306 35.46 3.54 19.99
CA GLY A 306 35.75 3.61 21.43
C GLY A 306 35.54 2.30 22.19
N GLY A 307 35.63 1.14 21.53
CA GLY A 307 35.74 -0.16 22.18
C GLY A 307 34.88 -1.27 21.57
N SER A 308 33.69 -0.94 21.06
CA SER A 308 32.85 -1.93 20.38
C SER A 308 32.14 -1.35 19.16
N PHE A 309 31.93 -2.20 18.16
CA PHE A 309 31.15 -1.89 16.96
C PHE A 309 29.63 -2.01 17.20
N ASP A 310 29.24 -2.25 18.44
CA ASP A 310 27.87 -2.56 18.78
C ASP A 310 27.07 -1.26 18.85
N ASN A 311 25.84 -1.30 18.36
CA ASN A 311 24.88 -0.20 18.42
C ASN A 311 25.07 0.92 17.37
N VAL A 312 25.80 0.70 16.27
CA VAL A 312 25.78 1.66 15.14
C VAL A 312 24.37 1.71 14.54
N GLU A 313 23.79 2.90 14.41
CA GLU A 313 22.46 3.15 13.83
C GLU A 313 22.53 3.64 12.39
N LEU A 314 23.60 4.36 12.02
CA LEU A 314 23.81 4.89 10.67
C LEU A 314 25.27 4.70 10.25
N ILE A 315 25.46 4.14 9.06
CA ILE A 315 26.75 4.04 8.38
C ILE A 315 26.69 4.90 7.12
N VAL A 316 27.55 5.90 7.03
CA VAL A 316 27.73 6.73 5.82
C VAL A 316 28.99 6.28 5.10
N VAL A 317 28.88 5.92 3.83
CA VAL A 317 30.01 5.54 2.97
C VAL A 317 30.20 6.60 1.91
N ASP A 318 31.27 7.37 2.04
CA ASP A 318 31.69 8.34 1.04
C ASP A 318 32.52 7.67 -0.06
N GLU A 319 32.40 8.14 -1.30
CA GLU A 319 32.93 7.48 -2.50
C GLU A 319 32.58 5.98 -2.57
N SER A 320 31.27 5.68 -2.46
CA SER A 320 30.74 4.31 -2.43
C SER A 320 31.04 3.50 -3.68
N HIS A 321 31.38 4.15 -4.80
CA HIS A 321 31.79 3.48 -6.03
C HIS A 321 33.02 2.57 -5.84
N ASN A 322 33.81 2.79 -4.78
CA ASN A 322 34.90 1.90 -4.38
C ASN A 322 34.46 0.53 -3.84
N PHE A 323 33.15 0.33 -3.67
CA PHE A 323 32.49 -0.92 -3.26
C PHE A 323 31.72 -1.59 -4.39
N ARG A 324 32.03 -1.26 -5.66
CA ARG A 324 31.41 -1.86 -6.84
C ARG A 324 31.84 -3.30 -7.15
N ASN A 325 32.94 -3.78 -6.54
CA ASN A 325 33.46 -5.13 -6.80
C ASN A 325 33.22 -6.05 -5.59
N PRO A 326 32.36 -7.08 -5.71
CA PRO A 326 32.05 -8.01 -4.62
C PRO A 326 33.22 -8.90 -4.21
N LEU A 327 34.22 -9.09 -5.08
CA LEU A 327 35.41 -9.90 -4.80
C LEU A 327 36.50 -9.12 -4.05
N SER A 328 36.29 -7.83 -3.78
CA SER A 328 37.26 -7.04 -3.04
C SER A 328 37.18 -7.30 -1.54
N LYS A 329 38.34 -7.39 -0.87
CA LYS A 329 38.41 -7.48 0.61
C LYS A 329 37.62 -6.37 1.30
N ARG A 330 37.59 -5.17 0.69
CA ARG A 330 36.83 -4.03 1.20
C ARG A 330 35.33 -4.31 1.25
N TRP A 331 34.78 -4.91 0.18
CA TRP A 331 33.37 -5.29 0.10
C TRP A 331 33.05 -6.37 1.14
N GLU A 332 33.85 -7.44 1.16
CA GLU A 332 33.69 -8.56 2.09
C GLU A 332 33.75 -8.09 3.55
N ASN A 333 34.76 -7.29 3.89
CA ASN A 333 34.93 -6.76 5.24
C ASN A 333 33.82 -5.80 5.64
N PHE A 334 33.29 -4.98 4.71
CA PHE A 334 32.10 -4.15 4.99
C PHE A 334 30.89 -5.02 5.29
N PHE A 335 30.62 -6.02 4.45
CA PHE A 335 29.50 -6.93 4.63
C PHE A 335 29.57 -7.64 5.99
N THR A 336 30.75 -8.16 6.34
CA THR A 336 31.02 -8.78 7.65
C THR A 336 30.82 -7.79 8.79
N LEU A 337 31.36 -6.57 8.68
CA LEU A 337 31.23 -5.52 9.69
C LEU A 337 29.75 -5.19 10.00
N VAL A 338 28.92 -5.06 8.97
CA VAL A 338 27.49 -4.74 9.14
C VAL A 338 26.74 -5.93 9.75
N ASN A 339 27.02 -7.15 9.31
CA ASN A 339 26.38 -8.35 9.85
C ASN A 339 26.77 -8.59 11.32
N ASP A 340 28.00 -8.31 11.72
CA ASP A 340 28.43 -8.37 13.12
C ASP A 340 27.63 -7.40 14.00
N ASN A 341 27.36 -6.18 13.53
CA ASN A 341 26.47 -5.24 14.24
C ASN A 341 25.04 -5.74 14.31
N ILE A 342 24.51 -6.33 13.23
CA ILE A 342 23.16 -6.92 13.20
C ILE A 342 23.04 -8.05 14.22
N ALA A 343 23.99 -8.98 14.23
CA ALA A 343 23.98 -10.14 15.11
C ALA A 343 23.92 -9.73 16.59
N LYS A 344 24.55 -8.62 16.97
CA LYS A 344 24.59 -8.14 18.36
C LYS A 344 23.46 -7.19 18.73
N LYS A 345 23.05 -6.30 17.82
CA LYS A 345 21.99 -5.31 18.06
C LYS A 345 20.59 -5.86 17.81
N GLY A 346 20.47 -6.91 17.00
CA GLY A 346 19.20 -7.44 16.50
C GLY A 346 18.52 -6.57 15.44
N LYS A 347 19.18 -5.48 15.00
CA LYS A 347 18.63 -4.54 14.01
C LYS A 347 19.70 -4.10 13.01
N ARG A 348 19.31 -4.02 11.73
CA ARG A 348 20.13 -3.47 10.65
C ARG A 348 20.34 -1.95 10.81
N PRO A 349 21.60 -1.46 10.70
CA PRO A 349 21.85 -0.03 10.65
C PRO A 349 21.32 0.55 9.34
N HIS A 350 20.90 1.81 9.37
CA HIS A 350 20.68 2.58 8.17
C HIS A 350 22.01 2.76 7.42
N MET A 351 22.00 2.65 6.10
CA MET A 351 23.18 2.82 5.27
C MET A 351 22.97 3.92 4.24
N LEU A 352 23.89 4.89 4.19
CA LEU A 352 23.86 6.00 3.25
C LEU A 352 25.13 5.98 2.41
N PHE A 353 25.01 5.65 1.13
CA PHE A 353 26.13 5.62 0.18
C PHE A 353 26.15 6.93 -0.59
N LEU A 354 27.31 7.57 -0.67
CA LEU A 354 27.52 8.82 -1.39
C LEU A 354 28.50 8.56 -2.52
N THR A 355 28.15 8.96 -3.73
CA THR A 355 29.06 8.87 -4.88
C THR A 355 28.65 9.87 -5.96
N ALA A 356 29.60 10.37 -6.74
CA ALA A 356 29.28 11.10 -7.97
C ALA A 356 29.09 10.19 -9.19
N THR A 357 29.63 8.98 -9.11
CA THR A 357 29.69 8.03 -10.23
C THR A 357 29.24 6.67 -9.72
N PRO A 358 27.93 6.39 -9.64
CA PRO A 358 27.46 5.07 -9.24
C PRO A 358 27.78 3.99 -10.28
N ILE A 359 28.00 4.38 -11.54
CA ILE A 359 28.41 3.52 -12.65
C ILE A 359 29.72 4.07 -13.20
N ASN A 360 30.79 3.27 -13.16
CA ASN A 360 32.10 3.68 -13.67
C ASN A 360 32.38 3.02 -15.02
N ASN A 361 32.14 1.72 -15.11
CA ASN A 361 32.45 0.90 -16.28
C ASN A 361 31.19 0.23 -16.85
N THR A 362 30.37 -0.38 -15.99
CA THR A 362 29.21 -1.17 -16.42
C THR A 362 28.04 -1.02 -15.44
N PRO A 363 26.78 -1.28 -15.87
CA PRO A 363 25.63 -1.30 -14.96
C PRO A 363 25.81 -2.21 -13.74
N TRP A 364 26.64 -3.25 -13.85
CA TRP A 364 26.98 -4.15 -12.75
C TRP A 364 27.66 -3.44 -11.57
N ASP A 365 28.29 -2.28 -11.80
CA ASP A 365 28.87 -1.49 -10.72
C ASP A 365 27.80 -0.98 -9.75
N LEU A 366 26.66 -0.53 -10.28
CA LEU A 366 25.51 -0.10 -9.49
C LEU A 366 24.82 -1.31 -8.85
N TYR A 367 24.66 -2.41 -9.60
CA TYR A 367 24.08 -3.65 -9.08
C TYR A 367 24.79 -4.11 -7.80
N TRP A 368 26.12 -4.20 -7.81
CA TRP A 368 26.88 -4.67 -6.65
C TRP A 368 26.86 -3.70 -5.47
N GLN A 369 26.76 -2.39 -5.73
CA GLN A 369 26.54 -1.40 -4.68
C GLN A 369 25.14 -1.56 -4.05
N ILE A 370 24.10 -1.75 -4.85
CA ILE A 370 22.74 -2.00 -4.35
C ILE A 370 22.68 -3.31 -3.55
N MET A 371 23.33 -4.37 -4.06
CA MET A 371 23.39 -5.65 -3.37
C MET A 371 24.13 -5.55 -2.03
N LEU A 372 25.22 -4.80 -1.95
CA LEU A 372 25.91 -4.53 -0.68
C LEU A 372 25.04 -3.70 0.26
N LEU A 373 24.45 -2.62 -0.26
CA LEU A 373 23.59 -1.72 0.49
C LEU A 373 22.41 -2.48 1.09
N MET A 374 21.87 -3.48 0.39
CA MET A 374 20.77 -4.32 0.83
C MET A 374 21.22 -5.60 1.55
N LEU A 375 22.53 -5.79 1.78
CA LEU A 375 23.10 -6.99 2.39
C LEU A 375 22.62 -8.28 1.72
N MET A 376 22.55 -8.28 0.39
CA MET A 376 22.09 -9.39 -0.43
C MET A 376 20.63 -9.82 -0.17
N ASP A 377 19.81 -8.96 0.47
CA ASP A 377 18.40 -9.22 0.77
C ASP A 377 17.52 -9.17 -0.49
N ARG A 378 17.51 -10.28 -1.24
CA ARG A 378 16.71 -10.45 -2.46
C ARG A 378 15.19 -10.31 -2.21
N PRO A 379 14.61 -10.85 -1.12
CA PRO A 379 13.18 -10.70 -0.83
C PRO A 379 12.68 -9.26 -0.78
N SER A 380 13.52 -8.30 -0.37
CA SER A 380 13.15 -6.89 -0.34
C SER A 380 12.80 -6.32 -1.73
N PHE A 381 13.38 -6.84 -2.82
CA PHE A 381 13.08 -6.39 -4.19
C PHE A 381 11.75 -6.93 -4.73
N ILE A 382 11.33 -8.13 -4.27
CA ILE A 382 10.05 -8.73 -4.67
C ILE A 382 8.88 -7.82 -4.25
N LYS A 383 8.99 -7.18 -3.08
CA LYS A 383 7.99 -6.22 -2.57
C LYS A 383 7.82 -5.00 -3.48
N GLU A 384 8.80 -4.72 -4.31
CA GLU A 384 8.80 -3.62 -5.30
C GLU A 384 8.53 -4.15 -6.72
N ASN A 385 7.97 -5.36 -6.86
CA ASN A 385 7.71 -6.02 -8.14
C ASN A 385 8.98 -6.27 -9.00
N ILE A 386 10.14 -6.41 -8.34
CA ILE A 386 11.40 -6.80 -8.99
C ILE A 386 11.75 -8.22 -8.52
N PRO A 387 11.26 -9.28 -9.21
CA PRO A 387 11.45 -10.66 -8.77
C PRO A 387 12.89 -11.13 -8.91
N ASP A 388 13.62 -10.58 -9.88
CA ASP A 388 15.01 -10.91 -10.15
C ASP A 388 15.77 -9.63 -10.50
N LEU A 389 16.51 -9.10 -9.53
CA LEU A 389 17.32 -7.90 -9.72
C LEU A 389 18.42 -8.11 -10.77
N PHE A 390 18.94 -9.33 -10.91
CA PHE A 390 19.98 -9.61 -11.89
C PHE A 390 19.45 -9.55 -13.31
N LYS A 391 18.21 -9.99 -13.56
CA LYS A 391 17.55 -9.84 -14.88
C LYS A 391 17.06 -8.42 -15.17
N PHE A 392 16.86 -7.61 -14.13
CA PHE A 392 16.44 -6.22 -14.28
C PHE A 392 17.58 -5.34 -14.82
N PHE A 393 18.82 -5.65 -14.44
CA PHE A 393 20.05 -5.07 -15.00
C PHE A 393 20.43 -5.78 -16.30
#